data_AF-A0A1J3IWX8-F1
#
_entry.id   AF-A0A1J3IWX8-F1
#
_cell.length_a   1.000
_cell.length_b   1.000
_cell.length_c   1.000
_cell.angle_alpha   90.00
_cell.angle_beta   90.00
_cell.angle_gamma   90.00
#
_symmetry.space_group_name_H-M   'P 1'
#
loop_
_entity.id
_entity.type
_entity.pdbx_description
1 polymer ?
#
loop_
_entity_poly.entity_id
_entity_poly.type
_entity_poly.pdbx_seq_one_letter_code
_entity_poly.pdbx_strand_id
1 'polypeptide(L)'
;VYGSLRTNLPRECMGFRDFPFMIRSGESRDPRRYPSHSEVLAYLQDFAKEFGIEEMTRFETAVVRVTPAAKSDGEEGTGKWRIESTEKERKVHREESYDAVVVCNGHYIEPRLAEIPGISCWPGKKMHSHNYRLPQPFKDEVVVLIGNSAR
;
A
#
# COMPACT_ATOMS: atom_id res chain seq x y z
N VAL A 1 2.46 3.37 7.35
CA VAL A 1 3.87 3.79 7.41
C VAL A 1 4.06 4.75 8.58
N TYR A 2 5.22 4.73 9.23
CA TYR A 2 5.57 5.63 10.34
C TYR A 2 6.75 6.53 9.96
N GLY A 3 6.84 7.73 10.56
CA GLY A 3 7.70 8.81 10.06
C GLY A 3 9.20 8.52 10.12
N SER A 4 9.63 7.66 11.05
CA SER A 4 11.04 7.24 11.17
C SER A 4 11.38 6.00 10.33
N LEU A 5 10.43 5.46 9.53
CA LEU A 5 10.64 4.23 8.77
C LEU A 5 11.77 4.40 7.74
N ARG A 6 12.69 3.44 7.77
CA ARG A 6 13.65 3.17 6.71
C ARG A 6 13.44 1.77 6.16
N THR A 7 13.96 1.52 4.97
CA THR A 7 13.93 0.19 4.37
C THR A 7 14.61 -0.83 5.30
N ASN A 8 14.01 -2.01 5.41
CA ASN A 8 14.63 -3.16 6.08
C ASN A 8 15.60 -3.93 5.16
N LEU A 9 15.58 -3.61 3.86
CA LEU A 9 16.48 -4.14 2.84
C LEU A 9 17.37 -3.03 2.27
N PRO A 10 18.58 -3.37 1.78
CA PRO A 10 19.43 -2.43 1.07
C PRO A 10 18.78 -2.08 -0.29
N ARG A 11 18.88 -0.81 -0.72
CA ARG A 11 18.24 -0.30 -1.95
C ARG A 11 18.58 -1.12 -3.20
N GLU A 12 19.77 -1.69 -3.25
CA GLU A 12 20.31 -2.47 -4.36
C GLU A 12 19.47 -3.72 -4.64
N CYS A 13 18.80 -4.27 -3.61
CA CYS A 13 17.90 -5.42 -3.76
C CYS A 13 16.44 -5.02 -4.02
N MET A 14 16.12 -3.73 -4.00
CA MET A 14 14.76 -3.20 -4.13
C MET A 14 14.49 -2.59 -5.52
N GLY A 15 15.53 -2.45 -6.36
CA GLY A 15 15.41 -1.92 -7.71
C GLY A 15 14.76 -2.89 -8.68
N PHE A 16 14.10 -2.36 -9.71
CA PHE A 16 13.68 -3.15 -10.86
C PHE A 16 14.89 -3.41 -11.75
N ARG A 17 14.87 -4.55 -12.46
CA ARG A 17 15.98 -4.95 -13.33
C ARG A 17 16.34 -3.88 -14.37
N ASP A 18 15.32 -3.29 -14.99
CA ASP A 18 15.49 -2.28 -16.05
C ASP A 18 15.37 -0.84 -15.51
N PHE A 19 15.18 -0.68 -14.20
CA PHE A 19 15.13 0.61 -13.52
C PHE A 19 15.75 0.48 -12.12
N PRO A 20 17.08 0.46 -12.00
CA PRO A 20 17.75 0.22 -10.72
C PRO A 20 17.53 1.36 -9.74
N PHE A 21 17.46 1.04 -8.44
CA PHE A 21 17.27 2.01 -7.37
C PHE A 21 18.60 2.70 -6.99
N MET A 22 19.05 3.58 -7.88
CA MET A 22 20.31 4.31 -7.76
C MET A 22 20.20 5.54 -6.85
N ILE A 23 21.33 6.00 -6.32
CA ILE A 23 21.42 7.30 -5.65
C ILE A 23 21.22 8.39 -6.70
N ARG A 24 20.28 9.30 -6.45
CA ARG A 24 20.02 10.48 -7.29
C ARG A 24 20.38 11.75 -6.54
N SER A 25 20.89 12.73 -7.27
CA SER A 25 21.21 14.06 -6.75
C SER A 25 19.92 14.86 -6.52
N GLY A 26 19.81 15.55 -5.39
CA GLY A 26 18.69 16.44 -5.08
C GLY A 26 18.53 16.63 -3.58
N GLU A 27 18.14 17.82 -3.15
CA GLU A 27 18.02 18.16 -1.71
C GLU A 27 16.99 17.27 -0.99
N SER A 28 15.97 16.79 -1.70
CA SER A 28 14.94 15.91 -1.17
C SER A 28 15.28 14.41 -1.25
N ARG A 29 16.40 14.04 -1.87
CA ARG A 29 16.80 12.63 -2.05
C ARG A 29 17.61 12.14 -0.87
N ASP A 30 17.38 10.87 -0.52
CA ASP A 30 18.12 10.19 0.53
C ASP A 30 19.22 9.34 -0.09
N PRO A 31 20.52 9.61 0.15
CA PRO A 31 21.62 8.83 -0.42
C PRO A 31 21.97 7.55 0.36
N ARG A 32 21.32 7.28 1.50
CA ARG A 32 21.69 6.17 2.40
C ARG A 32 21.42 4.81 1.77
N ARG A 33 22.27 3.82 2.02
CA ARG A 33 22.04 2.42 1.57
C ARG A 33 20.68 1.84 2.02
N TYR A 34 20.23 2.22 3.21
CA TYR A 34 18.89 1.94 3.74
C TYR A 34 18.10 3.25 3.84
N PRO A 35 17.46 3.70 2.75
CA PRO A 35 16.81 5.00 2.71
C PRO A 35 15.52 5.06 3.52
N SER A 36 15.01 6.28 3.71
CA SER A 36 13.68 6.54 4.27
C SER A 36 12.57 6.08 3.32
N HIS A 37 11.36 5.89 3.87
CA HIS A 37 10.19 5.59 3.06
C HIS A 37 9.88 6.66 1.99
N SER A 38 10.28 7.92 2.20
CA SER A 38 10.05 9.01 1.24
C SER A 38 10.90 8.86 -0.02
N GLU A 39 12.13 8.36 0.11
CA GLU A 39 12.98 8.09 -1.06
C GLU A 39 12.48 6.87 -1.86
N VAL A 40 11.92 5.87 -1.18
CA VAL A 40 11.25 4.74 -1.86
C VAL A 40 10.04 5.25 -2.67
N LEU A 41 9.23 6.14 -2.09
CA LEU A 41 8.12 6.77 -2.81
C LEU A 41 8.63 7.55 -4.03
N ALA A 42 9.66 8.38 -3.88
CA ALA A 42 10.24 9.15 -4.97
C ALA A 42 10.77 8.25 -6.09
N TYR A 43 11.42 7.13 -5.75
CA TYR A 43 11.85 6.12 -6.73
C TYR A 43 10.68 5.48 -7.49
N LEU A 44 9.59 5.14 -6.81
CA LEU A 44 8.39 4.56 -7.45
C LEU A 44 7.67 5.58 -8.35
N GLN A 45 7.65 6.86 -7.96
CA GLN A 45 7.12 7.94 -8.79
C GLN A 45 8.00 8.18 -10.02
N ASP A 46 9.32 8.19 -9.87
CA ASP A 46 10.26 8.28 -10.99
C ASP A 46 10.01 7.13 -11.99
N PHE A 47 9.84 5.90 -11.49
CA PHE A 47 9.50 4.74 -12.31
C PHE A 47 8.15 4.91 -13.03
N ALA A 48 7.09 5.28 -12.29
CA ALA A 48 5.77 5.44 -12.87
C ALA A 48 5.74 6.50 -13.97
N LYS A 49 6.48 7.59 -13.80
CA LYS A 49 6.64 8.65 -14.78
C LYS A 49 7.44 8.19 -16.00
N GLU A 50 8.59 7.53 -15.82
CA GLU A 50 9.44 7.06 -16.92
C GLU A 50 8.68 6.15 -17.89
N PHE A 51 7.83 5.27 -17.35
CA PHE A 51 7.07 4.29 -18.13
C PHE A 51 5.62 4.70 -18.45
N GLY A 52 5.23 5.96 -18.18
CA GLY A 52 3.90 6.48 -18.51
C GLY A 52 2.74 5.81 -17.74
N ILE A 53 3.02 5.17 -16.60
CA ILE A 53 2.02 4.44 -15.79
C ILE A 53 1.03 5.43 -15.14
N GLU A 54 1.49 6.64 -14.81
CA GLU A 54 0.63 7.67 -14.22
C GLU A 54 -0.55 8.03 -15.13
N GLU A 55 -0.34 8.08 -16.46
CA GLU A 55 -1.38 8.40 -17.45
C GLU A 55 -2.45 7.30 -17.56
N MET A 56 -2.09 6.06 -17.20
CA MET A 56 -2.98 4.91 -17.19
C MET A 56 -3.71 4.72 -15.84
N THR A 57 -3.37 5.53 -14.84
CA THR A 57 -3.83 5.34 -13.46
C THR A 57 -4.91 6.36 -13.08
N ARG A 58 -6.05 5.86 -12.58
CA ARG A 58 -7.09 6.70 -11.98
C ARG A 58 -6.92 6.74 -10.46
N PHE A 59 -6.31 7.81 -9.96
CA PHE A 59 -6.22 8.08 -8.53
C PHE A 59 -7.60 8.43 -7.94
N GLU A 60 -7.69 8.40 -6.61
CA GLU A 60 -8.91 8.75 -5.84
C GLU A 60 -10.18 7.94 -6.22
N THR A 61 -9.97 6.83 -6.91
CA THR A 61 -11.00 5.94 -7.41
C THR A 61 -10.94 4.63 -6.64
N ALA A 62 -11.94 4.35 -5.83
CA ALA A 62 -12.03 3.11 -5.06
C ALA A 62 -12.82 2.07 -5.85
N VAL A 63 -12.24 0.90 -6.12
CA VAL A 63 -12.98 -0.26 -6.64
C VAL A 63 -13.81 -0.85 -5.50
N VAL A 64 -15.13 -0.92 -5.68
CA VAL A 64 -16.08 -1.40 -4.66
C VAL A 64 -16.57 -2.81 -4.94
N ARG A 65 -16.60 -3.24 -6.21
CA ARG A 65 -17.05 -4.58 -6.59
C ARG A 65 -16.41 -5.03 -7.89
N VAL A 66 -16.09 -6.33 -7.93
CA VAL A 66 -15.60 -7.04 -9.12
C VAL A 66 -16.44 -8.30 -9.27
N THR A 67 -17.13 -8.46 -10.40
CA THR A 67 -17.97 -9.64 -10.68
C THR A 67 -17.79 -10.11 -12.11
N PRO A 68 -17.91 -11.42 -12.40
CA PRO A 68 -18.06 -11.88 -13.79
C PRO A 68 -19.25 -11.19 -14.45
N ALA A 69 -19.07 -10.71 -15.68
CA ALA A 69 -20.17 -10.23 -16.50
C ALA A 69 -21.00 -11.42 -16.98
N ALA A 70 -22.32 -11.23 -17.09
CA ALA A 70 -23.19 -12.26 -17.65
C ALA A 70 -22.76 -12.56 -19.09
N LYS A 71 -22.62 -13.85 -19.43
CA LYS A 71 -22.41 -14.27 -20.82
C LYS A 71 -23.69 -14.04 -21.60
N SER A 72 -23.59 -13.49 -22.80
CA SER A 72 -24.66 -13.56 -23.78
C SER A 72 -24.74 -14.97 -24.36
N ASP A 73 -25.94 -15.42 -24.73
CA ASP A 73 -26.14 -16.73 -25.38
C ASP A 73 -25.32 -16.77 -26.68
N GLY A 74 -24.34 -17.67 -26.75
CA GLY A 74 -23.47 -17.88 -27.93
C GLY A 74 -22.05 -17.32 -27.83
N GLU A 75 -21.65 -16.69 -26.72
CA GLU A 75 -20.24 -16.30 -26.51
C GLU A 75 -19.36 -17.51 -26.11
N GLU A 76 -18.53 -17.98 -27.04
CA GLU A 76 -17.42 -18.89 -26.76
C GLU A 76 -16.22 -18.10 -26.18
N GLY A 77 -15.85 -18.36 -24.92
CA GLY A 77 -14.70 -17.72 -24.26
C GLY A 77 -14.79 -17.59 -22.73
N THR A 78 -13.73 -17.05 -22.13
CA THR A 78 -13.71 -16.58 -20.73
C THR A 78 -14.53 -15.29 -20.65
N GLY A 79 -15.62 -15.28 -19.87
CA GLY A 79 -16.50 -14.10 -19.77
C GLY A 79 -15.75 -12.85 -19.29
N LYS A 80 -16.24 -11.66 -19.65
CA LYS A 80 -15.69 -10.38 -19.21
C LYS A 80 -15.87 -10.17 -17.70
N TRP A 81 -15.17 -9.19 -17.15
CA TRP A 81 -15.31 -8.73 -15.77
C TRP A 81 -16.00 -7.39 -15.71
N ARG A 82 -16.98 -7.28 -14.83
CA ARG A 82 -17.62 -6.01 -14.47
C ARG A 82 -16.95 -5.45 -13.22
N ILE A 83 -16.53 -4.19 -13.31
CA ILE A 83 -15.88 -3.45 -12.24
C ILE A 83 -16.74 -2.24 -11.88
N GLU A 84 -17.08 -2.14 -10.60
CA GLU A 84 -17.72 -0.95 -10.04
C GLU A 84 -16.70 -0.17 -9.24
N SER A 85 -16.65 1.13 -9.49
CA SER A 85 -15.77 2.05 -8.78
C SER A 85 -16.49 3.33 -8.37
N THR A 86 -15.95 3.98 -7.34
CA THR A 86 -16.45 5.25 -6.83
C THR A 86 -15.34 6.27 -6.67
N GLU A 87 -15.58 7.50 -7.13
CA GLU A 87 -14.70 8.64 -6.89
C GLU A 87 -15.04 9.26 -5.54
N LYS A 88 -14.08 9.25 -4.58
CA LYS A 88 -14.32 9.65 -3.18
C LYS A 88 -14.89 11.06 -3.04
N GLU A 89 -14.46 11.99 -3.89
CA GLU A 89 -14.90 13.39 -3.81
C GLU A 89 -16.25 13.64 -4.49
N ARG A 90 -16.53 12.92 -5.58
CA ARG A 90 -17.67 13.22 -6.46
C ARG A 90 -18.88 12.30 -6.28
N LYS A 91 -18.75 11.21 -5.49
CA LYS A 91 -19.76 10.14 -5.36
C LYS A 91 -20.25 9.62 -6.72
N VAL A 92 -19.41 9.71 -7.74
CA VAL A 92 -19.72 9.17 -9.07
C VAL A 92 -19.52 7.68 -8.99
N HIS A 93 -20.55 6.92 -9.36
CA HIS A 93 -20.49 5.48 -9.52
C HIS A 93 -20.21 5.18 -10.99
N ARG A 94 -19.16 4.42 -11.27
CA ARG A 94 -18.82 3.95 -12.62
C ARG A 94 -18.92 2.43 -12.65
N GLU A 95 -19.48 1.92 -13.74
CA GLU A 95 -19.47 0.51 -14.08
C GLU A 95 -18.77 0.35 -15.42
N GLU A 96 -17.74 -0.48 -15.47
CA GLU A 96 -16.93 -0.72 -16.66
C GLU A 96 -16.68 -2.21 -16.85
N SER A 97 -16.49 -2.64 -18.10
CA SER A 97 -16.22 -4.04 -18.44
C SER A 97 -14.79 -4.21 -18.97
N TYR A 98 -14.09 -5.24 -18.50
CA TYR A 98 -12.71 -5.54 -18.87
C TYR A 98 -12.55 -7.02 -19.21
N ASP A 99 -11.63 -7.34 -20.13
CA ASP A 99 -11.37 -8.73 -20.50
C ASP A 99 -10.55 -9.48 -19.43
N ALA A 100 -9.77 -8.75 -18.63
CA ALA A 100 -8.96 -9.30 -17.54
C ALA A 100 -8.91 -8.37 -16.32
N VAL A 101 -8.66 -8.96 -15.16
CA VAL A 101 -8.48 -8.24 -13.89
C VAL A 101 -7.24 -8.78 -13.18
N VAL A 102 -6.39 -7.86 -12.73
CA VAL A 102 -5.24 -8.17 -11.87
C VAL A 102 -5.43 -7.44 -10.54
N VAL A 103 -5.43 -8.17 -9.43
CA VAL A 103 -5.69 -7.62 -8.10
C VAL A 103 -4.38 -7.27 -7.40
N CYS A 104 -4.18 -5.97 -7.17
CA CYS A 104 -2.97 -5.41 -6.55
C CYS A 104 -3.29 -4.50 -5.34
N ASN A 105 -4.28 -4.86 -4.52
CA ASN A 105 -4.77 -4.03 -3.40
C ASN A 105 -3.91 -4.08 -2.12
N GLY A 106 -2.94 -5.00 -2.06
CA GLY A 106 -2.08 -5.19 -0.88
C GLY A 106 -2.81 -5.86 0.30
N HIS A 107 -2.03 -6.41 1.23
CA HIS A 107 -2.55 -7.24 2.34
C HIS A 107 -2.13 -6.78 3.74
N TYR A 108 -1.38 -5.68 3.86
CA TYR A 108 -0.90 -5.14 5.15
C TYR A 108 -1.70 -3.92 5.66
N ILE A 109 -2.97 -3.82 5.24
CA ILE A 109 -3.83 -2.66 5.53
C ILE A 109 -4.83 -2.96 6.66
N GLU A 110 -5.29 -4.20 6.79
CA GLU A 110 -6.24 -4.57 7.85
C GLU A 110 -5.49 -5.18 9.04
N PRO A 111 -5.57 -4.58 10.24
CA PRO A 111 -4.87 -5.09 11.41
C PRO A 111 -5.52 -6.37 11.93
N ARG A 112 -4.71 -7.40 12.19
CA ARG A 112 -5.18 -8.60 12.90
C ARG A 112 -5.10 -8.36 14.40
N LEU A 113 -6.26 -8.11 15.02
CA LEU A 113 -6.35 -7.90 16.46
C LEU A 113 -6.29 -9.25 17.19
N ALA A 114 -5.33 -9.39 18.10
CA ALA A 114 -5.23 -10.55 18.97
C ALA A 114 -6.14 -10.36 20.20
N GLU A 115 -6.83 -11.43 20.60
CA GLU A 115 -7.51 -11.50 21.88
C GLU A 115 -6.48 -11.81 22.96
N ILE A 116 -6.30 -10.87 23.89
CA ILE A 116 -5.37 -10.99 25.00
C ILE A 116 -6.18 -10.97 26.30
N PRO A 117 -6.15 -12.02 27.13
CA PRO A 117 -6.86 -12.03 28.40
C PRO A 117 -6.50 -10.81 29.27
N GLY A 118 -7.53 -10.11 29.78
CA GLY A 118 -7.35 -8.92 30.61
C GLY A 118 -7.00 -7.62 29.87
N ILE A 119 -6.89 -7.63 28.54
CA ILE A 119 -6.49 -6.44 27.76
C ILE A 119 -7.48 -5.28 27.86
N SER A 120 -8.76 -5.56 28.14
CA SER A 120 -9.78 -4.55 28.39
C SER A 120 -9.52 -3.76 29.67
N CYS A 121 -8.92 -4.39 30.68
CA CYS A 121 -8.58 -3.78 31.97
C CYS A 121 -7.25 -3.03 31.98
N TRP A 122 -6.47 -3.08 30.90
CA TRP A 122 -5.20 -2.37 30.80
C TRP A 122 -5.43 -0.85 30.81
N PRO A 123 -4.85 -0.10 31.78
CA PRO A 123 -5.11 1.33 31.94
C PRO A 123 -4.34 2.21 30.94
N GLY A 124 -3.28 1.66 30.34
CA GLY A 124 -2.42 2.38 29.41
C GLY A 124 -2.91 2.36 27.96
N LYS A 125 -2.13 3.00 27.10
CA LYS A 125 -2.39 3.04 25.66
C LYS A 125 -2.24 1.65 25.04
N LYS A 126 -3.20 1.27 24.20
CA LYS A 126 -3.18 0.05 23.37
C LYS A 126 -3.15 0.45 21.90
N MET A 127 -2.28 -0.18 21.11
CA MET A 127 -2.10 0.18 19.72
C MET A 127 -1.61 -1.01 18.91
N HIS A 128 -2.27 -1.31 17.79
CA HIS A 128 -1.73 -2.22 16.77
C HIS A 128 -0.64 -1.51 15.96
N SER A 129 0.40 -2.22 15.50
CA SER A 129 1.51 -1.67 14.71
C SER A 129 1.05 -0.86 13.49
N HIS A 130 -0.03 -1.30 12.83
CA HIS A 130 -0.72 -0.58 11.76
C HIS A 130 -1.03 0.89 12.10
N ASN A 131 -1.32 1.22 13.36
CA ASN A 131 -1.68 2.56 13.83
C ASN A 131 -0.49 3.39 14.34
N TYR A 132 0.70 2.79 14.47
CA TYR A 132 1.89 3.51 14.90
C TYR A 132 2.34 4.53 13.84
N ARG A 133 2.69 5.74 14.27
CA ARG A 133 3.08 6.84 13.36
C ARG A 133 4.37 7.54 13.79
N LEU A 134 4.50 7.86 15.07
CA LEU A 134 5.61 8.65 15.60
C LEU A 134 6.11 8.05 16.93
N PRO A 135 7.42 8.09 17.20
CA PRO A 135 7.99 7.63 18.46
C PRO A 135 7.74 8.58 19.64
N GLN A 136 7.57 9.88 19.39
CA GLN A 136 7.53 10.92 20.42
C GLN A 136 6.49 10.66 21.53
N PRO A 137 5.26 10.16 21.25
CA PRO A 137 4.28 9.86 22.30
C PRO A 137 4.64 8.72 23.26
N PHE A 138 5.77 8.02 23.02
CA PHE A 138 6.25 6.91 23.84
C PHE A 138 7.63 7.19 24.43
N LYS A 139 8.10 8.44 24.34
CA LYS A 139 9.36 8.85 24.93
C LYS A 139 9.24 8.78 26.45
N ASP A 140 10.26 8.23 27.11
CA ASP A 140 10.33 8.08 28.57
C ASP A 140 9.24 7.15 29.16
N GLU A 141 8.57 6.35 28.31
CA GLU A 141 7.57 5.35 28.69
C GLU A 141 8.14 3.92 28.66
N VAL A 142 7.59 3.03 29.49
CA VAL A 142 7.83 1.58 29.38
C VAL A 142 6.86 1.00 28.36
N VAL A 143 7.40 0.50 27.23
CA VAL A 143 6.59 -0.04 26.11
C VAL A 143 6.73 -1.56 26.04
N VAL A 144 5.59 -2.26 26.01
CA VAL A 144 5.53 -3.69 25.73
C VAL A 144 5.18 -3.92 24.26
N LEU A 145 6.01 -4.69 23.55
CA LEU A 145 5.78 -5.10 22.18
C LEU A 145 5.30 -6.55 22.15
N ILE A 146 4.16 -6.79 21.48
CA ILE A 146 3.58 -8.12 21.33
C ILE A 146 3.68 -8.53 19.86
N GLY A 147 4.43 -9.59 19.60
CA GLY A 147 4.71 -10.12 18.26
C GLY A 147 6.21 -10.27 17.98
N ASN A 148 6.54 -11.06 16.96
CA ASN A 148 7.93 -11.33 16.55
C ASN A 148 8.05 -11.38 15.01
N SER A 149 7.36 -10.49 14.32
CA SER A 149 7.27 -10.50 12.86
C SER A 149 7.21 -9.08 12.31
N ALA A 150 7.74 -8.91 11.11
CA ALA A 150 7.59 -7.69 10.30
C ALA A 150 6.41 -7.76 9.32
N ARG A 151 5.65 -8.88 9.35
CA ARG A 151 4.37 -9.07 8.67
C ARG A 151 3.21 -8.72 9.58
#